data_AF-A0A933SZA2-F1
#
_entry.id   AF-A0A933SZA2-F1
#
_cell.length_a   1.000
_cell.length_b   1.000
_cell.length_c   1.000
_cell.angle_alpha   90.00
_cell.angle_beta   90.00
_cell.angle_gamma   90.00
#
_symmetry.space_group_name_H-M   'P 1'
#
loop_
_entity.id
_entity.type
_entity.pdbx_description
1 polymer ?
#
loop_
_entity_poly.entity_id
_entity_poly.type
_entity_poly.pdbx_seq_one_letter_code
_entity_poly.pdbx_strand_id
1 'polypeptide(L)'
;MERAKRRDKIASSASRVSRNTLINFAAKVSELAAGLVTIPLATRYLGLELFGEYAFLSAVSLVLGPTIAMGSLRILIRDMSVEKEKCPLFLSSGLNLNWLMSIAVSLIAVIVIFYFNLTSKDAVICLYIALLGQILKSM
;
A
#
# COMPACT_ATOMS: atom_id res chain seq x y z
N MET A 1 27.54 -14.36 -34.87
CA MET A 1 27.20 -13.07 -34.24
C MET A 1 25.95 -13.11 -33.34
N GLU A 2 24.97 -13.97 -33.59
CA GLU A 2 23.71 -14.02 -32.81
C GLU A 2 23.86 -14.47 -31.34
N ARG A 3 24.84 -15.34 -31.03
CA ARG A 3 25.13 -15.79 -29.65
C ARG A 3 25.75 -14.72 -28.76
N ALA A 4 26.53 -13.80 -29.31
CA ALA A 4 27.12 -12.67 -28.55
C ALA A 4 26.03 -11.65 -28.16
N LYS A 5 25.14 -11.31 -29.10
CA LYS A 5 24.00 -10.40 -28.87
C LYS A 5 23.03 -10.92 -27.80
N ARG A 6 22.84 -12.24 -27.66
CA ARG A 6 22.06 -12.86 -26.57
C ARG A 6 22.74 -12.73 -25.20
N ARG A 7 24.06 -12.92 -25.11
CA ARG A 7 24.81 -12.80 -23.84
C ARG A 7 24.76 -11.39 -23.26
N ASP A 8 24.96 -10.36 -24.09
CA ASP A 8 24.87 -8.97 -23.65
C ASP A 8 23.45 -8.60 -23.18
N LYS A 9 22.42 -9.11 -23.86
CA LYS A 9 21.03 -8.87 -23.49
C LYS A 9 20.68 -9.51 -22.14
N ILE A 10 21.25 -10.69 -21.83
CA ILE A 10 21.07 -11.39 -20.54
C ILE A 10 21.82 -10.66 -19.43
N ALA A 11 23.07 -10.25 -19.66
CA ALA A 11 23.86 -9.48 -18.68
C ALA A 11 23.20 -8.12 -18.35
N SER A 12 22.72 -7.41 -19.37
CA SER A 12 21.93 -6.18 -19.22
C SER A 12 20.63 -6.42 -18.42
N SER A 13 19.95 -7.54 -18.65
CA SER A 13 18.72 -7.88 -17.93
C SER A 13 18.99 -8.26 -16.47
N ALA A 14 20.05 -9.01 -16.19
CA ALA A 14 20.45 -9.39 -14.84
C ALA A 14 20.88 -8.17 -13.99
N SER A 15 21.62 -7.23 -14.59
CA SER A 15 21.98 -5.97 -13.93
C SER A 15 20.75 -5.10 -13.61
N ARG A 16 19.77 -5.04 -14.52
CA ARG A 16 18.50 -4.33 -14.28
C ARG A 16 17.67 -4.96 -13.17
N VAL A 17 17.54 -6.29 -13.17
CA VAL A 17 16.78 -7.01 -12.14
C VAL A 17 17.41 -6.83 -10.77
N SER A 18 18.73 -7.00 -10.65
CA SER A 18 19.43 -6.82 -9.37
C SER A 18 19.30 -5.40 -8.81
N ARG A 19 19.41 -4.37 -9.65
CA ARG A 19 19.20 -2.97 -9.24
C ARG A 19 17.78 -2.72 -8.75
N ASN A 20 16.76 -3.22 -9.47
CA ASN A 20 15.37 -3.06 -9.06
C ASN A 20 15.06 -3.79 -7.74
N THR A 21 15.62 -4.98 -7.56
CA THR A 21 15.49 -5.73 -6.30
C THR A 21 16.14 -4.99 -5.14
N LEU A 22 17.33 -4.43 -5.33
CA LEU A 22 18.02 -3.62 -4.31
C LEU A 22 17.21 -2.38 -3.92
N ILE A 23 16.62 -1.67 -4.89
CA ILE A 23 15.78 -0.49 -4.62
C ILE A 23 14.52 -0.91 -3.84
N ASN A 24 13.84 -1.98 -4.25
CA ASN A 24 12.67 -2.48 -3.52
C ASN A 24 13.03 -2.95 -2.10
N PHE A 25 14.19 -3.59 -1.94
CA PHE A 25 14.67 -4.00 -0.63
C PHE A 25 14.96 -2.78 0.26
N ALA A 26 15.64 -1.76 -0.24
CA ALA A 26 15.91 -0.54 0.48
C ALA A 26 14.61 0.20 0.89
N ALA A 27 13.61 0.21 0.02
CA ALA A 27 12.30 0.77 0.32
C ALA A 27 11.62 0.00 1.48
N LYS A 28 11.69 -1.34 1.47
CA LYS A 28 11.13 -2.18 2.54
C LYS A 28 11.83 -2.01 3.88
N VAL A 29 13.16 -1.90 3.88
CA VAL A 29 13.94 -1.61 5.09
C VAL A 29 13.57 -0.23 5.65
N SER A 30 13.41 0.76 4.78
CA SER A 30 13.02 2.12 5.19
C SER A 30 11.60 2.16 5.79
N GLU A 31 10.66 1.43 5.19
CA GLU A 31 9.28 1.27 5.72
C GLU A 31 9.29 0.63 7.12
N LEU A 32 10.12 -0.40 7.32
CA LEU A 32 10.26 -1.07 8.62
C LEU A 32 10.90 -0.15 9.67
N ALA A 33 11.96 0.57 9.30
CA ALA A 33 12.61 1.54 10.19
C ALA A 33 11.65 2.66 10.62
N ALA A 34 10.85 3.18 9.69
CA ALA A 34 9.81 4.16 10.00
C ALA A 34 8.78 3.59 10.99
N GLY A 35 8.34 2.35 10.80
CA GLY A 35 7.43 1.67 11.73
C GLY A 35 8.02 1.51 13.14
N LEU A 36 9.29 1.08 13.24
CA LEU A 36 10.00 0.93 14.52
C LEU A 36 10.16 2.24 15.30
N VAL A 37 10.26 3.37 14.62
CA VAL A 37 10.34 4.69 15.27
C VAL A 37 8.95 5.22 15.62
N THR A 38 7.96 5.00 14.75
CA THR A 38 6.61 5.54 14.90
C THR A 38 5.87 4.87 16.05
N ILE A 39 6.00 3.55 16.23
CA ILE A 39 5.27 2.81 17.27
C ILE A 39 5.64 3.30 18.69
N PRO A 40 6.92 3.37 19.10
CA PRO A 40 7.30 3.87 20.43
C PRO A 40 6.91 5.32 20.66
N LEU A 41 7.00 6.17 19.63
CA LEU A 41 6.54 7.56 19.71
C LEU A 41 5.04 7.61 19.94
N ALA A 42 4.25 6.87 19.15
CA ALA A 42 2.80 6.79 19.33
C ALA A 42 2.43 6.34 20.75
N THR A 43 3.06 5.27 21.27
CA THR A 43 2.83 4.79 22.65
C THR A 43 3.15 5.86 23.70
N ARG A 44 4.22 6.64 23.49
CA ARG A 44 4.65 7.67 24.46
C ARG A 44 3.74 8.90 24.46
N TYR A 45 3.17 9.27 23.32
CA TYR A 45 2.30 10.45 23.19
C TYR A 45 0.82 10.16 23.49
N LEU A 46 0.31 8.97 23.14
CA LEU A 46 -1.10 8.60 23.33
C LEU A 46 -1.38 8.10 24.77
N GLY A 47 -0.36 7.63 25.49
CA GLY A 47 -0.56 6.97 26.78
C GLY A 47 -1.23 5.59 26.65
N LEU A 48 -1.37 4.88 27.76
CA LEU A 48 -1.85 3.48 27.78
C LEU A 48 -3.31 3.34 27.32
N GLU A 49 -4.16 4.32 27.61
CA GLU A 49 -5.60 4.26 27.33
C GLU A 49 -5.90 4.43 25.83
N LEU A 50 -5.32 5.44 25.18
CA LEU A 50 -5.56 5.71 23.76
C LEU A 50 -4.72 4.81 22.84
N PHE A 51 -3.65 4.19 23.35
CA PHE A 51 -2.85 3.26 22.55
C PHE A 51 -3.64 2.01 22.16
N GLY A 52 -4.56 1.53 23.01
CA GLY A 52 -5.44 0.40 22.69
C GLY A 52 -6.35 0.67 21.49
N GLU A 53 -7.01 1.84 21.50
CA GLU A 53 -7.86 2.29 20.39
C GLU A 53 -7.05 2.50 19.11
N TYR A 54 -5.88 3.13 19.22
CA TYR A 54 -4.97 3.34 18.09
C TYR A 54 -4.49 2.01 17.48
N ALA A 55 -4.06 1.06 18.31
CA ALA A 55 -3.59 -0.25 17.85
C ALA A 55 -4.71 -1.03 17.16
N PHE A 56 -5.92 -0.98 17.71
CA PHE A 56 -7.11 -1.59 17.10
C PHE A 56 -7.39 -1.00 15.71
N LEU A 57 -7.47 0.33 15.59
CA LEU A 57 -7.75 0.99 14.31
C LEU A 57 -6.63 0.80 13.30
N SER A 58 -5.38 0.76 13.76
CA SER A 58 -4.22 0.44 12.91
C SER A 58 -4.31 -0.98 12.37
N ALA A 59 -4.71 -1.95 13.20
CA ALA A 59 -4.92 -3.34 12.77
C ALA A 59 -6.08 -3.46 11.78
N VAL A 60 -7.21 -2.77 12.02
CA VAL A 60 -8.33 -2.71 11.06
C VAL A 60 -7.86 -2.12 9.73
N SER A 61 -7.10 -1.02 9.76
CA SER A 61 -6.56 -0.38 8.56
C SER A 61 -5.57 -1.28 7.82
N LEU A 62 -4.76 -2.07 8.55
CA LEU A 62 -3.83 -3.05 7.99
C LEU A 62 -4.58 -4.16 7.23
N VAL A 63 -5.72 -4.61 7.76
CA VAL A 63 -6.56 -5.65 7.13
C VAL A 63 -7.31 -5.08 5.92
N LEU A 64 -7.82 -3.85 6.02
CA LEU A 64 -8.57 -3.21 4.94
C LEU A 64 -7.70 -2.69 3.80
N GLY A 65 -6.45 -2.31 4.06
CA GLY A 65 -5.53 -1.73 3.06
C GLY A 65 -5.35 -2.59 1.80
N PRO A 66 -4.99 -3.89 1.90
CA PRO A 66 -4.87 -4.78 0.74
C PRO A 66 -6.16 -4.90 -0.09
N THR A 67 -7.32 -4.71 0.53
CA THR A 67 -8.63 -4.77 -0.12
C THR A 67 -8.86 -3.59 -1.06
N ILE A 68 -8.25 -2.42 -0.80
CA ILE A 68 -8.30 -1.24 -1.68
C ILE A 68 -7.68 -1.56 -3.04
N ALA A 69 -6.50 -2.18 -3.03
CA ALA A 69 -5.82 -2.54 -4.26
C ALA A 69 -6.47 -3.75 -4.94
N MET A 70 -7.21 -4.61 -4.22
CA MET A 70 -7.89 -5.81 -4.74
C MET A 70 -7.02 -6.69 -5.68
N GLY A 71 -5.71 -6.69 -5.49
CA GLY A 71 -4.77 -7.37 -6.39
C GLY A 71 -4.65 -6.78 -7.81
N SER A 72 -5.26 -5.61 -8.07
CA SER A 72 -5.29 -4.89 -9.34
C SER A 72 -3.89 -4.69 -9.91
N LEU A 73 -2.91 -4.38 -9.06
CA LEU A 73 -1.52 -4.18 -9.46
C LEU A 73 -0.93 -5.40 -10.20
N ARG A 74 -1.23 -6.63 -9.73
CA ARG A 74 -0.72 -7.85 -10.39
C ARG A 74 -1.36 -8.06 -11.75
N ILE A 75 -2.66 -7.79 -11.85
CA ILE A 75 -3.43 -7.90 -13.10
C ILE A 75 -2.91 -6.84 -14.10
N LEU A 76 -2.73 -5.60 -13.64
CA LEU A 76 -2.18 -4.51 -14.44
C LEU A 76 -0.79 -4.84 -14.98
N ILE A 77 0.13 -5.28 -14.12
CA ILE A 77 1.50 -5.62 -14.53
C ILE A 77 1.48 -6.73 -15.59
N ARG A 78 0.62 -7.73 -15.42
CA ARG A 78 0.44 -8.82 -16.39
C ARG A 78 -0.06 -8.27 -17.72
N ASP A 79 -1.15 -7.51 -17.72
CA ASP A 79 -1.82 -7.06 -18.94
C ASP A 79 -0.98 -6.01 -19.69
N MET A 80 -0.29 -5.11 -18.97
CA MET A 80 0.67 -4.15 -19.54
C MET A 80 1.92 -4.83 -20.12
N SER A 81 2.31 -6.00 -19.60
CA SER A 81 3.46 -6.74 -20.13
C SER A 81 3.14 -7.41 -21.47
N VAL A 82 1.88 -7.80 -21.69
CA VAL A 82 1.39 -8.43 -22.91
C VAL A 82 1.04 -7.37 -23.97
N GLU A 83 0.24 -6.36 -23.61
CA GLU A 83 -0.28 -5.35 -24.53
C GLU A 83 0.26 -3.94 -24.20
N LYS A 84 1.53 -3.71 -24.53
CA LYS A 84 2.25 -2.46 -24.23
C LYS A 84 1.62 -1.20 -24.85
N GLU A 85 0.95 -1.34 -25.99
CA GLU A 85 0.29 -0.23 -26.69
C GLU A 85 -0.92 0.32 -25.93
N LYS A 86 -1.57 -0.51 -25.10
CA LYS A 86 -2.73 -0.13 -24.28
C LYS A 86 -2.39 0.16 -22.83
N CYS A 87 -1.11 0.30 -22.48
CA CYS A 87 -0.64 0.70 -21.15
C CYS A 87 -1.46 1.83 -20.49
N PRO A 88 -1.71 2.98 -21.14
CA PRO A 88 -2.47 4.06 -20.50
C PRO A 88 -3.92 3.69 -20.19
N LEU A 89 -4.54 2.84 -21.02
CA LEU A 89 -5.90 2.36 -20.80
C LEU A 89 -5.96 1.44 -19.58
N PHE A 90 -5.03 0.48 -19.46
CA PHE A 90 -4.96 -0.40 -18.29
C PHE A 90 -4.63 0.35 -17.01
N LEU A 91 -3.71 1.33 -17.08
CA LEU A 91 -3.36 2.17 -15.94
C LEU A 91 -4.58 2.95 -15.42
N SER A 92 -5.31 3.63 -16.32
CA SER A 92 -6.51 4.40 -15.96
C SER A 92 -7.63 3.53 -15.40
N SER A 93 -7.83 2.33 -15.96
CA SER A 93 -8.83 1.37 -15.49
C SER A 93 -8.49 0.83 -14.10
N GLY A 94 -7.21 0.53 -13.85
CA GLY A 94 -6.73 0.12 -12.54
C GLY A 94 -6.88 1.21 -11.48
N LEU A 95 -6.57 2.45 -11.84
CA LEU A 95 -6.70 3.59 -10.93
C LEU A 95 -8.17 3.87 -10.59
N ASN A 96 -9.08 3.78 -11.58
CA ASN A 96 -10.53 3.88 -11.35
C ASN A 96 -11.06 2.77 -10.44
N LEU A 97 -10.57 1.54 -10.61
CA LEU A 97 -10.94 0.42 -9.74
C LEU A 97 -10.47 0.67 -8.30
N ASN A 98 -9.22 1.10 -8.10
CA ASN A 98 -8.69 1.42 -6.78
C ASN A 98 -9.46 2.58 -6.13
N TRP A 99 -9.89 3.57 -6.91
CA TRP A 99 -10.77 4.66 -6.44
C TRP A 99 -12.12 4.14 -5.95
N LEU A 100 -12.77 3.27 -6.73
CA LEU A 100 -14.05 2.67 -6.34
C LEU A 100 -13.92 1.85 -5.05
N MET A 101 -12.86 1.05 -4.95
CA MET A 101 -12.58 0.24 -3.76
C MET A 101 -12.21 1.10 -2.54
N SER A 102 -11.55 2.25 -2.74
CA SER A 102 -11.26 3.20 -1.67
C SER A 102 -12.54 3.76 -1.04
N ILE A 103 -13.55 4.05 -1.86
CA ILE A 103 -14.87 4.49 -1.38
C ILE A 103 -15.53 3.37 -0.57
N ALA A 104 -15.53 2.14 -1.09
CA ALA A 104 -16.10 0.98 -0.39
C ALA A 104 -15.43 0.72 0.97
N VAL A 105 -14.10 0.78 1.02
CA VAL A 105 -13.33 0.61 2.26
C VAL A 105 -13.60 1.75 3.25
N SER A 106 -13.74 2.99 2.76
CA SER A 106 -14.09 4.13 3.62
C SER A 106 -15.47 3.96 4.26
N LEU A 107 -16.45 3.44 3.52
CA LEU A 107 -17.78 3.12 4.07
C LEU A 107 -17.71 2.05 5.16
N ILE A 108 -16.93 0.98 4.94
CA ILE A 108 -16.71 -0.06 5.96
C ILE A 108 -16.08 0.54 7.21
N ALA A 109 -15.11 1.44 7.05
CA ALA A 109 -14.44 2.08 8.18
C ALA A 109 -15.41 2.94 9.01
N VAL A 110 -16.34 3.65 8.37
CA VAL A 110 -17.42 4.39 9.06
C VAL A 110 -18.32 3.42 9.84
N ILE A 111 -18.70 2.29 9.25
CA ILE A 111 -19.51 1.27 9.94
C ILE A 111 -18.79 0.75 11.19
N VAL A 112 -17.47 0.51 11.10
CA VAL A 112 -16.66 0.09 12.26
C VAL A 112 -16.68 1.15 13.37
N ILE A 113 -16.55 2.44 13.04
CA ILE A 113 -16.63 3.53 14.03
C ILE A 113 -17.97 3.52 14.76
N PHE A 114 -19.08 3.42 14.02
CA PHE A 114 -20.42 3.41 14.59
C PHE A 114 -20.68 2.17 15.45
N TYR A 115 -20.24 0.99 15.01
CA TYR A 115 -20.48 -0.25 15.74
C TYR A 115 -19.70 -0.32 17.06
N PHE A 116 -18.46 0.17 17.08
CA PHE A 116 -17.61 0.16 18.26
C PHE A 116 -17.78 1.38 19.18
N ASN A 117 -18.67 2.34 18.85
CA ASN A 117 -18.89 3.57 19.62
C ASN A 117 -17.59 4.29 20.05
N LEU A 118 -16.65 4.39 19.11
CA LEU A 118 -15.39 5.10 19.32
C LEU A 118 -15.68 6.59 19.59
N THR A 119 -15.70 6.95 20.88
CA THR A 119 -16.11 8.28 21.37
C THR A 119 -14.96 9.29 21.29
N SER A 120 -13.72 8.80 21.24
CA SER A 120 -12.50 9.61 21.18
C SER A 120 -12.34 10.25 19.79
N LYS A 121 -12.45 11.58 19.72
CA LYS A 121 -12.23 12.35 18.47
C LYS A 121 -10.85 12.06 17.84
N ASP A 122 -9.85 11.81 18.68
CA ASP A 122 -8.47 11.53 18.25
C ASP A 122 -8.34 10.19 17.52
N ALA A 123 -9.12 9.19 17.92
CA ALA A 123 -9.12 7.86 17.31
C ALA A 123 -9.71 7.90 15.89
N VAL A 124 -10.80 8.66 15.70
CA VAL A 124 -11.43 8.85 14.39
C VAL A 124 -10.48 9.57 13.41
N ILE A 125 -9.77 10.61 13.88
CA ILE A 125 -8.76 11.31 13.07
C ILE A 125 -7.63 10.35 12.67
N CYS A 126 -7.16 9.50 13.58
CA CYS A 126 -6.13 8.49 13.28
C CYS A 126 -6.60 7.50 12.20
N LEU A 127 -7.86 7.03 12.25
CA LEU A 127 -8.41 6.14 11.23
C LEU A 127 -8.44 6.83 9.86
N TYR A 128 -8.88 8.08 9.77
CA TYR A 128 -8.90 8.83 8.51
C TYR A 128 -7.49 9.05 7.95
N ILE A 129 -6.52 9.38 8.79
CA ILE A 129 -5.11 9.52 8.38
C ILE A 129 -4.57 8.18 7.88
N ALA A 130 -4.86 7.08 8.59
CA ALA A 130 -4.43 5.74 8.21
C ALA A 130 -5.05 5.31 6.86
N LEU A 131 -6.34 5.55 6.66
CA LEU A 131 -7.03 5.27 5.40
C LEU A 131 -6.46 6.12 4.25
N LEU A 132 -6.23 7.40 4.47
CA LEU A 132 -5.62 8.28 3.46
C LEU A 132 -4.23 7.77 3.08
N GLY A 133 -3.42 7.35 4.06
CA GLY A 133 -2.13 6.71 3.82
C GLY A 133 -2.24 5.42 3.00
N GLN A 134 -3.23 4.58 3.26
CA GLN A 134 -3.46 3.35 2.49
C GLN A 134 -3.92 3.64 1.06
N ILE A 135 -4.79 4.63 0.85
CA ILE A 135 -5.23 5.07 -0.48
C ILE A 135 -4.03 5.56 -1.27
N LEU A 136 -3.19 6.42 -0.67
CA LEU A 136 -2.00 6.97 -1.33
C LEU A 136 -0.99 5.89 -1.71
N LYS A 137 -0.85 4.85 -0.88
CA LYS A 137 0.01 3.68 -1.16
C LYS A 137 -0.57 2.77 -2.26
N SER A 138 -1.89 2.80 -2.45
CA SER A 138 -2.58 1.99 -3.45
C SER A 138 -2.67 2.67 -4.82
N MET A 139 -2.41 3.98 -4.92
CA MET A 139 -2.29 4.71 -6.18
C MET A 139 -0.91 4.50 -6.81
#